data_AF-A0A1V4BW82-F1
#
_entry.id   AF-A0A1V4BW82-F1
#
_cell.length_a   1.000
_cell.length_b   1.000
_cell.length_c   1.000
_cell.angle_alpha   90.00
_cell.angle_beta   90.00
_cell.angle_gamma   90.00
#
_symmetry.space_group_name_H-M   'P 1'
#
loop_
_entity.id
_entity.type
_entity.pdbx_description
1 polymer ?
#
loop_
_entity_poly.entity_id
_entity_poly.type
_entity_poly.pdbx_seq_one_letter_code
_entity_poly.pdbx_strand_id
1 'polypeptide(L)' 'MYAYQYMNTMNILIFRYDNTPHHKKLNLPTYPHHKHDSSEENVILSAAPTLLEVLQEITARIRSFL' A
#
# COMPACT_ATOMS: atom_id res chain seq x y z
N MET A 1 -13.33 5.61 4.07
CA MET A 1 -12.29 4.56 4.17
C MET A 1 -11.97 4.10 2.77
N TYR A 2 -10.70 3.94 2.41
CA TYR A 2 -10.28 3.35 1.15
C TYR A 2 -9.24 2.27 1.41
N ALA A 3 -9.18 1.29 0.52
CA ALA A 3 -8.10 0.32 0.45
C ALA A 3 -7.82 -0.02 -1.01
N TYR A 4 -6.56 0.13 -1.43
CA TYR A 4 -6.09 -0.36 -2.72
C TYR A 4 -5.08 -1.47 -2.46
N GLN A 5 -5.52 -2.72 -2.61
CA GLN A 5 -4.72 -3.91 -2.28
C GLN A 5 -4.34 -4.67 -3.55
N TYR A 6 -3.04 -4.92 -3.71
CA TYR A 6 -2.48 -5.73 -4.78
C TYR A 6 -1.77 -6.95 -4.17
N MET A 7 -2.12 -8.14 -4.65
CA MET A 7 -1.60 -9.42 -4.17
C MET A 7 -1.23 -10.32 -5.35
N ASN A 8 -0.37 -11.30 -5.11
CA ASN A 8 -0.11 -12.36 -6.09
C ASN A 8 -1.19 -13.48 -6.03
N THR A 9 -1.06 -14.47 -6.92
CA THR A 9 -1.98 -15.62 -7.01
C THR A 9 -1.99 -16.53 -5.79
N MET A 10 -1.00 -16.42 -4.91
CA MET A 10 -0.94 -17.15 -3.63
C MET A 10 -1.48 -16.32 -2.46
N ASN A 11 -2.17 -15.21 -2.74
CA ASN A 11 -2.68 -14.25 -1.73
C ASN A 11 -1.57 -13.59 -0.89
N ILE A 12 -0.34 -13.52 -1.40
CA ILE A 12 0.73 -12.78 -0.73
C ILE A 12 0.58 -11.30 -1.08
N LEU A 13 0.56 -10.45 -0.05
CA LEU A 13 0.51 -9.00 -0.18
C LEU A 13 1.73 -8.49 -0.93
N ILE A 14 1.50 -7.79 -2.04
CA ILE A 14 2.54 -7.02 -2.74
C ILE A 14 2.55 -5.60 -2.18
N PHE A 15 1.40 -4.94 -2.15
CA PHE A 15 1.21 -3.73 -1.35
C PHE A 15 -0.27 -3.48 -1.05
N ARG A 16 -0.55 -2.69 -0.01
CA ARG A 16 -1.86 -2.08 0.24
C ARG A 16 -1.71 -0.62 0.64
N TYR A 17 -2.44 0.27 -0.02
CA TYR A 17 -2.70 1.61 0.51
C TYR A 17 -3.97 1.59 1.36
N ASP A 18 -3.93 2.20 2.54
CA ASP A 18 -5.02 2.17 3.54
C ASP A 18 -5.09 3.52 4.28
N ASN A 19 -6.25 3.86 4.84
CA ASN A 19 -6.46 5.05 5.67
C ASN A 19 -7.27 4.81 6.97
N THR A 20 -7.40 3.56 7.39
CA THR A 20 -8.04 3.19 8.66
C THR A 20 -7.15 3.66 9.83
N PRO A 21 -7.69 4.28 10.89
CA PRO A 21 -6.91 4.94 11.95
C PRO A 21 -6.26 3.98 12.98
N HIS A 22 -5.71 2.83 12.54
CA HIS A 22 -5.23 1.75 13.41
C HIS A 22 -3.73 1.83 13.75
N HIS A 23 -2.94 2.64 13.03
CA HIS A 23 -1.49 2.79 13.24
C HIS A 23 -1.08 4.09 13.95
N LYS A 24 -1.95 4.65 14.81
CA LYS A 24 -1.68 5.92 15.53
C LYS A 24 -0.35 5.91 16.29
N LYS A 25 0.04 4.76 16.86
CA LYS A 25 1.30 4.58 17.60
C LYS A 25 2.57 4.82 16.78
N LEU A 26 2.49 4.73 15.44
CA LEU A 26 3.64 4.94 14.56
C LEU A 26 3.98 6.42 14.34
N ASN A 27 3.09 7.36 14.73
CA ASN A 27 3.27 8.81 14.54
C ASN A 27 3.71 9.18 13.10
N LEU A 28 3.12 8.53 12.10
CA LEU A 28 3.40 8.85 10.69
C LEU A 28 2.90 10.27 10.38
N PRO A 29 3.70 11.11 9.69
CA PRO A 29 3.25 12.44 9.26
C PRO A 29 2.02 12.41 8.36
N THR A 30 1.77 11.28 7.69
CA THR A 30 0.63 11.07 6.79
C THR A 30 -0.59 10.47 7.47
N TYR A 31 -0.57 10.24 8.79
CA TYR A 31 -1.67 9.60 9.50
C TYR A 31 -3.04 10.26 9.18
N PRO A 32 -4.09 9.48 8.86
CA PRO A 32 -4.19 8.03 8.97
C PRO A 32 -3.70 7.26 7.72
N HIS A 33 -3.23 7.97 6.69
CA HIS A 33 -2.77 7.37 5.44
C HIS A 33 -1.43 6.67 5.63
N HIS A 34 -1.37 5.44 5.15
CA HIS A 34 -0.19 4.59 5.19
C HIS A 34 -0.23 3.56 4.06
N LYS A 35 0.89 2.88 3.88
CA LYS A 35 1.02 1.76 2.95
C LYS A 35 1.62 0.56 3.68
N HIS A 36 1.06 -0.61 3.47
CA HIS A 36 1.71 -1.88 3.77
C HIS A 36 2.49 -2.31 2.52
N ASP A 37 3.80 -2.52 2.63
CA ASP A 37 4.65 -2.87 1.49
C ASP A 37 5.24 -4.27 1.67
N SER A 38 4.86 -5.20 0.79
CA SER A 38 5.25 -6.63 0.81
C SER A 38 4.85 -7.45 2.07
N SER A 39 4.34 -6.83 3.13
CA SER A 39 3.88 -7.49 4.36
C SER A 39 2.92 -6.58 5.14
N GLU A 40 1.96 -7.19 5.84
CA GLU A 40 1.03 -6.50 6.76
C GLU A 40 1.78 -5.75 7.88
N GLU A 41 2.94 -6.25 8.32
CA GLU A 41 3.72 -5.62 9.39
C GLU A 41 4.63 -4.48 8.89
N ASN A 42 4.87 -4.40 7.58
CA ASN A 42 5.73 -3.38 7.00
C ASN A 42 4.94 -2.13 6.61
N VAL A 43 4.61 -1.33 7.62
CA VAL A 43 3.84 -0.10 7.47
C VAL A 43 4.77 1.09 7.24
N ILE A 44 4.61 1.74 6.09
CA ILE A 44 5.39 2.92 5.69
C ILE A 44 4.50 4.15 5.51
N LEU A 45 5.12 5.33 5.65
CA LEU A 45 4.46 6.61 5.37
C LEU A 45 4.03 6.66 3.91
N SER A 46 2.82 7.16 3.67
CA SER A 46 2.30 7.34 2.31
C SER A 46 1.11 8.29 2.32
N ALA A 47 1.08 9.22 1.37
CA ALA A 47 -0.11 10.01 1.10
C ALA A 47 -1.21 9.12 0.47
N ALA A 48 -2.43 9.65 0.39
CA ALA A 48 -3.48 8.98 -0.36
C ALA A 48 -3.12 8.99 -1.86
N PRO A 49 -2.99 7.82 -2.51
CA PRO A 49 -2.73 7.77 -3.94
C PRO A 49 -4.02 8.01 -4.72
N THR A 50 -3.88 8.47 -5.95
CA THR A 50 -4.89 8.35 -7.00
C THR A 50 -4.94 6.93 -7.53
N LEU A 51 -6.06 6.53 -8.14
CA LEU A 51 -6.15 5.23 -8.80
C LEU A 51 -5.13 5.09 -9.95
N LEU A 52 -4.79 6.18 -10.64
CA LEU A 52 -3.78 6.18 -11.70
C LEU A 52 -2.40 5.79 -11.15
N GLU A 53 -1.97 6.37 -10.03
CA GLU A 53 -0.69 6.03 -9.39
C GLU A 53 -0.64 4.55 -8.95
N VAL A 54 -1.76 4.02 -8.43
CA VAL A 54 -1.87 2.60 -8.08
C VAL A 54 -1.67 1.71 -9.31
N LEU A 55 -2.34 2.01 -10.43
CA LEU A 55 -2.22 1.23 -11.67
C LEU A 55 -0.81 1.34 -12.27
N GLN A 56 -0.18 2.50 -12.16
CA GLN A 56 1.21 2.72 -12.57
C GLN A 56 2.18 1.88 -11.74
N GLU A 57 2.01 1.83 -10.41
CA GLU A 57 2.84 0.98 -9.55
C GLU A 57 2.64 -0.51 -9.87
N ILE A 58 1.40 -0.97 -10.06
CA ILE A 58 1.12 -2.36 -10.47
C ILE A 58 1.87 -2.69 -11.75
N THR A 59 1.76 -1.82 -12.77
CA THR A 59 2.45 -1.99 -14.05
C THR A 59 3.97 -2.06 -13.88
N ALA A 60 4.54 -1.18 -13.05
CA ALA A 60 5.97 -1.17 -12.76
C ALA A 60 6.43 -2.45 -12.05
N ARG A 61 5.68 -2.92 -11.04
CA ARG A 61 5.98 -4.17 -10.31
C ARG A 61 5.93 -5.37 -11.26
N ILE A 62 4.91 -5.48 -12.11
CA ILE A 62 4.82 -6.57 -13.11
C ILE A 62 6.02 -6.56 -14.07
N ARG A 63 6.42 -5.39 -14.58
CA ARG A 63 7.57 -5.27 -15.49
C ARG A 63 8.89 -5.66 -14.84
N SER A 64 9.05 -5.49 -13.53
CA SER A 64 10.28 -5.90 -12.82
C SER A 64 10.47 -7.42 -12.72
N PHE A 65 9.45 -8.21 -13.05
CA PHE A 65 9.52 -9.68 -13.12
C PHE A 65 9.77 -10.22 -14.54
N LEU A 66 9.86 -9.34 -15.55
CA LEU A 66 10.18 -9.66 -16.94
C LEU A 66 11.64 -9.32 -17.22
#